data_AF-A0A1L9VT01-F1
#
_entry.id   AF-A0A1L9VT01-F1
#
_cell.length_a   1.000
_cell.length_b   1.000
_cell.length_c   1.000
_cell.angle_alpha   90.00
_cell.angle_beta   90.00
_cell.angle_gamma   90.00
#
_symmetry.space_group_name_H-M   'P 1'
#
loop_
_entity.id
_entity.type
_entity.pdbx_description
1 polymer ?
#
loop_
_entity_poly.entity_id
_entity_poly.type
_entity_poly.pdbx_seq_one_letter_code
_entity_poly.pdbx_strand_id
1 'polypeptide(L)'
;MGLASHHIKSTSTQNHRHAAIQLLRESLNMYSNPRDGYFMLDTIIILFSLDETQSSLGNWNTHLVGAYGVLEACGGIQGLATSARAEVQVGMLTWWDAITSLVSREDCVFPYAYCEAVLSNQSDREWDYFGLCGCPASLVKIVMQLARLITFDTNIILELEQALEFWHHISPATAFHDEDGMHCSEAWRNGLLLYIYRVFHWEPGSSIPMHILHRARAIVDHIVACRDESMVSRQALLPLFFAGCELRDRSLRRKILNFCSVWNERTRYHMFSTTIPLLEEIWAEQETRGFENVWWGQVIDRQHMSESCYPLQRRITFG
;
A
#
# COMPACT_ATOMS: atom_id res chain seq x y z
N MET A 1 -8.94 19.48 -16.65
CA MET A 1 -10.32 19.68 -16.12
C MET A 1 -10.98 18.31 -16.06
N GLY A 2 -11.32 17.81 -14.86
CA GLY A 2 -12.08 16.57 -14.70
C GLY A 2 -11.57 15.57 -13.65
N LEU A 3 -11.27 16.01 -12.42
CA LEU A 3 -11.15 15.10 -11.26
C LEU A 3 -12.37 15.19 -10.32
N ALA A 4 -13.53 15.59 -10.87
CA ALA A 4 -14.79 15.54 -10.14
C ALA A 4 -15.55 14.28 -10.54
N SER A 5 -15.12 13.13 -10.00
CA SER A 5 -16.07 12.02 -9.84
C SER A 5 -17.17 12.54 -8.90
N HIS A 6 -18.40 12.57 -9.39
CA HIS A 6 -19.56 13.07 -8.66
C HIS A 6 -19.80 12.20 -7.42
N HIS A 7 -19.25 12.64 -6.29
CA HIS A 7 -19.51 12.06 -4.97
C HIS A 7 -20.97 12.30 -4.58
N ILE A 8 -21.73 11.25 -4.35
CA ILE A 8 -22.87 11.32 -3.43
C ILE A 8 -22.28 11.18 -2.03
N LYS A 9 -21.75 12.27 -1.48
CA LYS A 9 -21.41 12.36 -0.06
C LYS A 9 -22.73 12.28 0.71
N SER A 10 -23.06 11.09 1.23
CA SER A 10 -24.19 10.94 2.13
C SER A 10 -23.97 11.84 3.34
N THR A 11 -24.87 12.79 3.57
CA THR A 11 -24.85 13.67 4.75
C THR A 11 -24.75 12.84 6.03
N SER A 12 -25.38 11.66 6.05
CA SER A 12 -25.29 10.72 7.17
C SER A 12 -23.86 10.23 7.39
N THR A 13 -23.15 9.79 6.36
CA THR A 13 -21.75 9.31 6.47
C THR A 13 -20.83 10.42 6.98
N GLN A 14 -21.01 11.66 6.51
CA GLN A 14 -20.22 12.79 6.99
C GLN A 14 -20.51 13.11 8.46
N ASN A 15 -21.78 13.08 8.88
CA ASN A 15 -22.16 13.32 10.27
C ASN A 15 -21.55 12.27 11.21
N HIS A 16 -21.63 10.98 10.85
CA HIS A 16 -21.04 9.90 11.66
C HIS A 16 -19.50 10.01 11.70
N ARG A 17 -18.86 10.35 10.58
CA ARG A 17 -17.41 10.59 10.54
C ARG A 17 -17.00 11.72 11.48
N HIS A 18 -17.68 12.87 11.44
CA HIS A 18 -17.38 14.00 12.32
C HIS A 18 -17.60 13.65 13.79
N ALA A 19 -18.70 12.96 14.11
CA ALA A 19 -19.00 12.50 15.46
C ALA A 19 -17.93 11.52 15.98
N ALA A 20 -17.51 10.55 15.15
CA ALA A 20 -16.46 9.60 15.51
C ALA A 20 -15.11 10.29 15.79
N ILE A 21 -14.72 11.26 14.95
CA ILE A 21 -13.48 12.04 15.16
C ILE A 21 -13.57 12.86 16.46
N GLN A 22 -14.73 13.46 16.74
CA GLN A 22 -14.93 14.23 17.97
C GLN A 22 -14.83 13.34 19.21
N LEU A 23 -15.55 12.22 19.23
CA LEU A 23 -15.53 11.26 20.34
C LEU A 23 -14.15 10.62 20.53
N LEU A 24 -13.41 10.38 19.44
CA LEU A 24 -12.03 9.90 19.51
C LEU A 24 -11.14 10.93 20.18
N ARG A 25 -11.24 12.22 19.83
CA ARG A 25 -10.48 13.30 20.49
C ARG A 25 -10.82 13.43 21.97
N GLU A 26 -12.09 13.34 22.32
CA GLU A 26 -12.54 13.36 23.71
C GLU A 26 -11.97 12.16 24.49
N SER A 27 -12.02 10.96 23.91
CA SER A 27 -11.45 9.74 24.49
C SER A 27 -9.93 9.82 24.69
N LEU A 28 -9.21 10.39 23.72
CA LEU A 28 -7.77 10.63 23.81
C LEU A 28 -7.42 11.56 24.99
N ASN A 29 -8.27 12.55 25.27
CA ASN A 29 -8.07 13.49 26.38
C ASN A 29 -8.45 12.90 27.75
N MET A 30 -9.39 11.95 27.79
CA MET A 30 -9.89 11.30 29.02
C MET A 30 -9.21 9.97 29.33
N TYR A 31 -8.13 9.64 28.61
CA TYR A 31 -7.47 8.35 28.68
C TYR A 31 -7.06 7.97 30.10
N SER A 32 -7.58 6.83 30.58
CA SER A 32 -7.32 6.34 31.94
C SER A 32 -7.03 4.84 32.02
N ASN A 33 -7.26 4.06 30.95
CA ASN A 33 -7.07 2.60 30.94
C ASN A 33 -6.53 2.09 29.57
N PRO A 34 -5.52 1.19 29.56
CA PRO A 34 -5.04 0.50 28.36
C PRO A 34 -6.12 -0.18 27.50
N ARG A 35 -7.18 -0.73 28.10
CA ARG A 35 -8.27 -1.36 27.34
C ARG A 35 -9.02 -0.39 26.43
N ASP A 36 -9.14 0.86 26.84
CA ASP A 36 -9.82 1.90 26.05
C ASP A 36 -9.00 2.26 24.80
N GLY A 37 -7.68 2.06 24.87
CA GLY A 37 -6.78 2.23 23.75
C GLY A 37 -7.08 1.34 22.55
N TYR A 38 -7.43 0.07 22.77
CA TYR A 38 -7.74 -0.84 21.67
C TYR A 38 -8.99 -0.44 20.89
N PHE A 39 -10.00 0.12 21.56
CA PHE A 39 -11.20 0.67 20.91
C PHE A 39 -10.91 1.97 20.14
N MET A 40 -9.99 2.79 20.65
CA MET A 40 -9.50 3.95 19.91
C MET A 40 -8.74 3.53 18.64
N LEU A 41 -7.92 2.49 18.71
CA LEU A 41 -7.26 1.92 17.52
C LEU A 41 -8.27 1.38 16.51
N ASP A 42 -9.31 0.67 16.94
CA ASP A 42 -10.38 0.24 16.02
C ASP A 42 -11.02 1.44 15.32
N THR A 43 -11.28 2.51 16.08
CA THR A 43 -11.89 3.73 15.53
C THR A 43 -10.96 4.36 14.48
N ILE A 44 -9.66 4.42 14.74
CA ILE A 44 -8.68 4.94 13.78
C ILE A 44 -8.60 4.06 12.53
N ILE A 45 -8.55 2.73 12.68
CA ILE A 45 -8.53 1.77 11.57
C ILE A 45 -9.80 1.90 10.72
N ILE A 46 -10.97 2.00 11.34
CA ILE A 46 -12.25 2.19 10.63
C ILE A 46 -12.26 3.53 9.87
N LEU A 47 -11.77 4.61 10.49
CA LEU A 47 -11.66 5.91 9.83
C LEU A 47 -10.66 5.89 8.67
N PHE A 48 -9.52 5.20 8.83
CA PHE A 48 -8.53 5.01 7.78
C PHE A 48 -9.14 4.26 6.60
N SER A 49 -9.74 3.09 6.83
CA SER A 49 -10.39 2.29 5.78
C SER A 49 -11.54 3.06 5.12
N LEU A 50 -12.34 3.82 5.88
CA LEU A 50 -13.38 4.67 5.32
C LEU A 50 -12.80 5.72 4.36
N ASP A 51 -11.70 6.36 4.74
CA ASP A 51 -11.02 7.35 3.89
C ASP A 51 -10.44 6.69 2.64
N GLU A 52 -9.84 5.51 2.76
CA GLU A 52 -9.32 4.70 1.65
C GLU A 52 -10.41 4.28 0.67
N THR A 53 -11.61 3.96 1.15
CA THR A 53 -12.74 3.68 0.26
C THR A 53 -13.15 4.88 -0.59
N GLN A 54 -12.79 6.11 -0.19
CA GLN A 54 -13.18 7.35 -0.85
C GLN A 54 -12.12 7.89 -1.81
N SER A 55 -10.83 7.69 -1.51
CA SER A 55 -9.72 8.17 -2.34
C SER A 55 -8.41 7.49 -1.95
N SER A 56 -7.50 7.28 -2.92
CA SER A 56 -6.11 6.94 -2.61
C SER A 56 -5.31 8.11 -2.03
N LEU A 57 -5.76 9.35 -2.23
CA LEU A 57 -5.09 10.56 -1.73
C LEU A 57 -5.74 11.03 -0.43
N GLY A 58 -5.01 11.00 0.68
CA GLY A 58 -5.56 11.29 2.00
C GLY A 58 -4.53 11.78 3.02
N ASN A 59 -5.02 12.16 4.20
CA ASN A 59 -4.19 12.59 5.33
C ASN A 59 -3.75 11.37 6.17
N TRP A 60 -3.15 10.37 5.51
CA TRP A 60 -2.84 9.07 6.12
C TRP A 60 -1.94 9.21 7.35
N ASN A 61 -0.93 10.08 7.28
CA ASN A 61 -0.01 10.33 8.39
C ASN A 61 -0.73 10.82 9.66
N THR A 62 -1.83 11.57 9.55
CA THR A 62 -2.59 12.01 10.72
C THR A 62 -3.19 10.82 11.48
N HIS A 63 -3.73 9.85 10.75
CA HIS A 63 -4.26 8.62 11.35
C HIS A 63 -3.14 7.76 11.94
N LEU A 64 -2.03 7.60 11.21
CA LEU A 64 -0.89 6.78 11.63
C LEU A 64 -0.19 7.35 12.88
N VAL A 65 0.06 8.67 12.92
CA VAL A 65 0.64 9.34 14.10
C VAL A 65 -0.29 9.23 15.30
N GLY A 66 -1.61 9.40 15.10
CA GLY A 66 -2.59 9.19 16.16
C GLY A 66 -2.59 7.76 16.69
N ALA A 67 -2.56 6.76 15.80
CA ALA A 67 -2.52 5.35 16.18
C ALA A 67 -1.24 4.99 16.92
N TYR A 68 -0.09 5.49 16.46
CA TYR A 68 1.19 5.30 17.13
C TYR A 68 1.17 5.86 18.56
N GLY A 69 0.66 7.09 18.73
CA GLY A 69 0.52 7.70 20.06
C GLY A 69 -0.38 6.89 21.01
N VAL A 70 -1.49 6.34 20.51
CA VAL A 70 -2.36 5.45 21.29
C VAL A 70 -1.64 4.16 21.68
N LEU A 71 -0.89 3.55 20.76
CA LEU A 71 -0.15 2.31 21.03
C LEU A 71 0.92 2.51 22.11
N GLU A 72 1.70 3.59 22.01
CA GLU A 72 2.70 3.95 23.03
C GLU A 72 2.06 4.18 24.40
N ALA A 73 0.91 4.87 24.45
CA ALA A 73 0.15 5.06 25.69
C ALA A 73 -0.35 3.74 26.30
N CYS A 74 -0.56 2.70 25.48
CA CYS A 74 -1.00 1.37 25.91
C CYS A 74 0.16 0.42 26.27
N GLY A 75 1.38 0.94 26.44
CA GLY A 75 2.57 0.14 26.78
C GLY A 75 3.38 -0.35 25.56
N GLY A 76 3.08 0.19 24.38
CA GLY A 76 3.83 -0.05 23.14
C GLY A 76 3.99 -1.53 22.79
N ILE A 77 5.18 -1.92 22.34
CA ILE A 77 5.50 -3.30 21.95
C ILE A 77 5.27 -4.31 23.09
N GLN A 78 5.52 -3.93 24.34
CA GLN A 78 5.28 -4.83 25.48
C GLN A 78 3.79 -5.09 25.69
N GLY A 79 2.94 -4.07 25.43
CA GLY A 79 1.49 -4.21 25.45
C GLY A 79 0.97 -5.15 24.35
N LEU A 80 1.63 -5.17 23.19
CA LEU A 80 1.26 -5.99 22.03
C LEU A 80 1.14 -7.49 22.37
N ALA A 81 2.13 -8.03 23.07
CA ALA A 81 2.22 -9.46 23.41
C ALA A 81 1.08 -9.95 24.31
N THR A 82 0.25 -9.04 24.83
CA THR A 82 -0.87 -9.36 25.73
C THR A 82 -2.19 -9.54 25.00
N SER A 83 -2.27 -9.23 23.69
CA SER A 83 -3.53 -9.17 22.95
C SER A 83 -3.38 -9.52 21.48
N ALA A 84 -3.97 -10.65 21.05
CA ALA A 84 -4.04 -11.04 19.64
C ALA A 84 -4.72 -9.98 18.75
N ARG A 85 -5.68 -9.23 19.32
CA ARG A 85 -6.33 -8.11 18.63
C ARG A 85 -5.32 -6.98 18.34
N ALA A 86 -4.51 -6.62 19.34
CA ALA A 86 -3.51 -5.57 19.19
C ALA A 86 -2.47 -5.95 18.13
N GLU A 87 -2.09 -7.23 18.06
CA GLU A 87 -1.21 -7.75 17.02
C GLU A 87 -1.76 -7.54 15.61
N VAL A 88 -3.05 -7.85 15.37
CA VAL A 88 -3.71 -7.59 14.07
C VAL A 88 -3.75 -6.10 13.76
N GLN A 89 -4.15 -5.28 14.73
CA GLN A 89 -4.24 -3.82 14.57
C GLN A 89 -2.88 -3.22 14.17
N VAL A 90 -1.80 -3.64 14.85
CA VAL A 90 -0.44 -3.20 14.50
C VAL A 90 -0.02 -3.74 13.14
N GLY A 91 -0.35 -5.00 12.80
CA GLY A 91 -0.10 -5.55 11.47
C GLY A 91 -0.72 -4.69 10.35
N MET A 92 -1.98 -4.29 10.51
CA MET A 92 -2.67 -3.39 9.56
C MET A 92 -2.01 -2.01 9.48
N LEU A 93 -1.78 -1.38 10.63
CA LEU A 93 -1.25 -0.02 10.70
C LEU A 93 0.17 0.07 10.14
N THR A 94 1.03 -0.88 10.49
CA THR A 94 2.40 -0.94 9.97
C THR A 94 2.44 -1.24 8.47
N TRP A 95 1.49 -2.05 7.95
CA TRP A 95 1.37 -2.27 6.52
C TRP A 95 1.01 -0.97 5.78
N TRP A 96 -0.04 -0.28 6.22
CA TRP A 96 -0.46 0.99 5.61
C TRP A 96 0.63 2.07 5.71
N ASP A 97 1.33 2.13 6.84
CA ASP A 97 2.47 3.02 7.02
C ASP A 97 3.59 2.73 6.01
N ALA A 98 3.96 1.46 5.86
CA ALA A 98 5.01 1.05 4.91
C ALA A 98 4.61 1.32 3.45
N ILE A 99 3.38 1.04 3.04
CA ILE A 99 2.91 1.33 1.68
C ILE A 99 2.87 2.84 1.41
N THR A 100 2.36 3.62 2.36
CA THR A 100 2.33 5.09 2.25
C THR A 100 3.75 5.65 2.12
N SER A 101 4.67 5.17 2.97
CA SER A 101 6.08 5.56 3.01
C SER A 101 6.81 5.19 1.72
N LEU A 102 6.62 3.96 1.23
CA LEU A 102 7.22 3.46 -0.01
C LEU A 102 6.79 4.29 -1.23
N VAL A 103 5.51 4.62 -1.33
CA VAL A 103 4.97 5.40 -2.47
C VAL A 103 5.41 6.86 -2.40
N SER A 104 5.46 7.44 -1.20
CA SER A 104 5.90 8.83 -0.99
C SER A 104 7.41 9.01 -0.91
N ARG A 105 8.17 7.91 -0.75
CA ARG A 105 9.62 7.92 -0.48
C ARG A 105 9.95 8.77 0.75
N GLU A 106 9.15 8.61 1.79
CA GLU A 106 9.31 9.28 3.09
C GLU A 106 9.44 8.24 4.20
N ASP A 107 9.81 8.70 5.39
CA ASP A 107 9.92 7.86 6.57
C ASP A 107 8.59 7.31 7.06
N CYS A 108 8.63 6.07 7.52
CA CYS A 108 7.56 5.44 8.29
C CYS A 108 7.33 6.16 9.62
N VAL A 109 6.06 6.29 10.00
CA VAL A 109 5.66 6.77 11.33
C VAL A 109 6.02 5.75 12.40
N PHE A 110 5.78 4.46 12.12
CA PHE A 110 6.02 3.38 13.06
C PHE A 110 7.48 2.91 13.02
N PRO A 111 8.16 2.81 14.18
CA PRO A 111 9.48 2.18 14.28
C PRO A 111 9.46 0.74 13.76
N TYR A 112 10.53 0.30 13.10
CA TYR A 112 10.64 -1.06 12.54
C TYR A 112 10.42 -2.17 13.58
N ALA A 113 10.76 -1.91 14.84
CA ALA A 113 10.56 -2.83 15.95
C ALA A 113 9.10 -3.30 16.13
N TYR A 114 8.10 -2.48 15.75
CA TYR A 114 6.70 -2.90 15.76
C TYR A 114 6.42 -3.98 14.71
N CYS A 115 6.97 -3.81 13.50
CA CYS A 115 6.85 -4.79 12.43
C CYS A 115 7.53 -6.11 12.82
N GLU A 116 8.75 -6.03 13.38
CA GLU A 116 9.48 -7.20 13.87
C GLU A 116 8.70 -7.95 14.96
N ALA A 117 8.16 -7.24 15.94
CA ALA A 117 7.36 -7.84 17.01
C ALA A 117 6.15 -8.62 16.46
N VAL A 118 5.46 -8.06 15.45
CA VAL A 118 4.33 -8.75 14.81
C VAL A 118 4.80 -9.95 13.98
N LEU A 119 5.91 -9.83 13.23
CA LEU A 119 6.44 -10.89 12.37
C LEU A 119 7.02 -12.07 13.17
N SER A 120 7.66 -11.82 14.32
CA SER A 120 8.29 -12.85 15.15
C SER A 120 7.30 -13.79 15.85
N ASN A 121 6.04 -13.38 16.00
CA ASN A 121 5.03 -14.09 16.79
C ASN A 121 3.99 -14.86 15.92
N GLN A 122 4.32 -15.24 14.68
CA GLN A 122 3.33 -15.77 13.71
C GLN A 122 2.94 -17.25 13.83
N SER A 123 3.66 -18.08 14.58
CA SER A 123 3.30 -19.50 14.74
C SER A 123 2.02 -19.63 15.58
N ASP A 124 0.96 -20.23 15.01
CA ASP A 124 -0.38 -20.47 15.60
C ASP A 124 -1.42 -19.34 15.56
N ARG A 125 -1.36 -18.44 14.57
CA ARG A 125 -2.35 -17.36 14.43
C ARG A 125 -3.53 -17.69 13.51
N GLU A 126 -4.71 -17.12 13.82
CA GLU A 126 -5.91 -17.13 12.96
C GLU A 126 -5.80 -16.18 11.75
N TRP A 127 -4.71 -15.42 11.64
CA TRP A 127 -4.47 -14.45 10.58
C TRP A 127 -3.01 -14.47 10.13
N ASP A 128 -2.78 -14.12 8.87
CA ASP A 128 -1.46 -13.87 8.31
C ASP A 128 -1.49 -12.61 7.41
N TYR A 129 -0.31 -12.16 6.99
CA TYR A 129 -0.24 -11.01 6.09
C TYR A 129 -0.85 -11.27 4.72
N PHE A 130 -0.88 -12.52 4.26
CA PHE A 130 -1.47 -12.83 2.96
C PHE A 130 -2.98 -12.60 2.99
N GLY A 131 -3.68 -13.06 4.03
CA GLY A 131 -5.09 -12.77 4.26
C GLY A 131 -5.35 -11.27 4.52
N LEU A 132 -4.39 -10.57 5.14
CA LEU A 132 -4.51 -9.16 5.44
C LEU A 132 -4.40 -8.25 4.21
N CYS A 133 -3.39 -8.47 3.38
CA CYS A 133 -2.97 -7.55 2.32
C CYS A 133 -2.52 -8.24 1.02
N GLY A 134 -2.77 -9.54 0.88
CA GLY A 134 -2.38 -10.33 -0.30
C GLY A 134 -0.87 -10.48 -0.51
N CYS A 135 -0.05 -10.09 0.47
CA CYS A 135 1.40 -10.15 0.42
C CYS A 135 1.90 -11.20 1.42
N PRO A 136 2.68 -12.21 0.99
CA PRO A 136 3.28 -13.19 1.90
C PRO A 136 4.16 -12.52 2.96
N ALA A 137 4.18 -13.05 4.18
CA ALA A 137 4.94 -12.48 5.30
C ALA A 137 6.44 -12.27 4.98
N SER A 138 7.03 -13.16 4.17
CA SER A 138 8.42 -13.04 3.70
C SER A 138 8.64 -11.83 2.79
N LEU A 139 7.67 -11.49 1.92
CA LEU A 139 7.72 -10.28 1.10
C LEU A 139 7.33 -9.03 1.89
N VAL A 140 6.41 -9.13 2.85
CA VAL A 140 6.09 -8.01 3.77
C VAL A 140 7.33 -7.55 4.52
N LYS A 141 8.17 -8.48 5.01
CA LYS A 141 9.44 -8.10 5.62
C LYS A 141 10.29 -7.22 4.69
N ILE A 142 10.38 -7.58 3.42
CA ILE A 142 11.12 -6.81 2.40
C ILE A 142 10.46 -5.45 2.16
N VAL A 143 9.13 -5.37 2.05
CA VAL A 143 8.38 -4.10 1.94
C VAL A 143 8.72 -3.18 3.11
N MET A 144 8.68 -3.70 4.33
CA MET A 144 8.96 -2.93 5.55
C MET A 144 10.39 -2.41 5.60
N GLN A 145 11.35 -3.19 5.11
CA GLN A 145 12.75 -2.77 5.00
C GLN A 145 12.91 -1.70 3.91
N LEU A 146 12.36 -1.91 2.72
CA LEU A 146 12.41 -0.95 1.60
C LEU A 146 11.77 0.39 1.96
N ALA A 147 10.63 0.39 2.65
CA ALA A 147 9.91 1.59 3.07
C ALA A 147 10.72 2.48 4.04
N ARG A 148 11.81 1.97 4.61
CA ARG A 148 12.67 2.65 5.59
C ARG A 148 14.05 2.98 5.04
N LEU A 149 14.32 2.66 3.77
CA LEU A 149 15.57 3.03 3.11
C LEU A 149 15.51 4.51 2.71
N ILE A 150 15.89 5.38 3.65
CA ILE A 150 16.10 6.81 3.38
C ILE A 150 17.44 7.02 2.65
N THR A 151 18.41 6.14 2.91
CA THR A 151 19.75 6.20 2.35
C THR A 151 19.93 5.11 1.30
N PHE A 152 20.59 5.46 0.20
CA PHE A 152 20.94 4.55 -0.89
C PHE A 152 22.08 3.61 -0.47
N ASP A 153 21.95 2.91 0.66
CA ASP A 153 22.90 1.87 1.06
C ASP A 153 22.83 0.74 0.04
N THR A 154 23.77 0.77 -0.90
CA THR A 154 23.82 -0.11 -2.06
C THR A 154 23.95 -1.57 -1.64
N ASN A 155 24.57 -1.86 -0.49
CA ASN A 155 24.72 -3.23 -0.01
C ASN A 155 23.38 -3.81 0.45
N ILE A 156 22.62 -3.05 1.24
CA ILE A 156 21.29 -3.47 1.71
C ILE A 156 20.34 -3.64 0.52
N ILE A 157 20.37 -2.71 -0.44
CA ILE A 157 19.53 -2.79 -1.65
C ILE A 157 19.87 -4.06 -2.44
N LEU A 158 21.17 -4.37 -2.63
CA LEU A 158 21.61 -5.55 -3.34
C LEU A 158 21.19 -6.85 -2.62
N GLU A 159 21.26 -6.89 -1.30
CA GLU A 159 20.80 -8.03 -0.50
C GLU A 159 19.29 -8.25 -0.64
N LEU A 160 18.49 -7.19 -0.58
CA LEU A 160 17.03 -7.28 -0.77
C LEU A 160 16.66 -7.69 -2.19
N GLU A 161 17.35 -7.16 -3.19
CA GLU A 161 17.17 -7.54 -4.59
C GLU A 161 17.50 -9.03 -4.81
N GLN A 162 18.63 -9.51 -4.30
CA GLN A 162 18.98 -10.93 -4.36
C GLN A 162 17.95 -11.80 -3.63
N ALA A 163 17.51 -11.39 -2.44
CA ALA A 163 16.48 -12.10 -1.71
C ALA A 163 15.19 -12.24 -2.52
N LEU A 164 14.77 -11.18 -3.22
CA LEU A 164 13.63 -11.22 -4.14
C LEU A 164 13.89 -12.10 -5.35
N GLU A 165 15.08 -12.06 -5.96
CA GLU A 165 15.39 -12.89 -7.13
C GLU A 165 15.31 -14.39 -6.82
N PHE A 166 15.82 -14.81 -5.67
CA PHE A 166 15.79 -16.21 -5.21
C PHE A 166 14.50 -16.62 -4.49
N TRP A 167 13.62 -15.66 -4.21
CA TRP A 167 12.33 -15.93 -3.59
C TRP A 167 11.45 -16.77 -4.52
N HIS A 168 10.68 -17.68 -3.93
CA HIS A 168 9.66 -18.45 -4.62
C HIS A 168 8.45 -18.63 -3.70
N HIS A 169 7.27 -18.74 -4.31
CA HIS A 169 6.02 -18.97 -3.57
C HIS A 169 6.03 -20.33 -2.90
N ILE A 170 5.63 -20.35 -1.63
CA ILE A 170 5.46 -21.57 -0.85
C ILE A 170 3.98 -21.67 -0.50
N SER A 171 3.29 -22.63 -1.13
CA SER A 171 1.88 -22.89 -0.85
C SER A 171 1.71 -23.32 0.61
N PRO A 172 0.71 -22.78 1.34
CA PRO A 172 0.33 -23.31 2.64
C PRO A 172 -0.02 -24.79 2.55
N ALA A 173 0.39 -25.58 3.53
CA ALA A 173 0.16 -27.04 3.55
C ALA A 173 -1.34 -27.42 3.54
N THR A 174 -2.20 -26.49 3.97
CA THR A 174 -3.66 -26.66 4.07
C THR A 174 -4.41 -26.19 2.82
N ALA A 175 -3.74 -25.56 1.85
CA ALA A 175 -4.39 -24.97 0.69
C ALA A 175 -4.61 -26.01 -0.42
N PHE A 176 -5.87 -26.37 -0.66
CA PHE A 176 -6.26 -27.07 -1.88
C PHE A 176 -6.36 -26.04 -3.02
N HIS A 177 -5.39 -26.05 -3.95
CA HIS A 177 -5.29 -25.13 -5.09
C HIS A 177 -5.05 -23.64 -4.74
N ASP A 178 -3.81 -23.32 -4.34
CA ASP A 178 -3.32 -21.97 -4.03
C ASP A 178 -2.80 -21.19 -5.26
N GLU A 179 -3.45 -21.35 -6.41
CA GLU A 179 -2.98 -20.74 -7.68
C GLU A 179 -3.11 -19.22 -7.64
N ASP A 180 -4.24 -18.68 -7.19
CA ASP A 180 -4.43 -17.23 -7.06
C ASP A 180 -3.44 -16.62 -6.05
N GLY A 181 -3.13 -17.36 -4.97
CA GLY A 181 -2.17 -16.93 -3.96
C GLY A 181 -0.77 -16.82 -4.52
N MET A 182 -0.33 -17.84 -5.27
CA MET A 182 0.91 -17.81 -6.02
C MET A 182 0.95 -16.63 -7.00
N HIS A 183 -0.09 -16.43 -7.81
CA HIS A 183 -0.14 -15.34 -8.78
C HIS A 183 -0.05 -13.96 -8.12
N CYS A 184 -0.79 -13.73 -7.03
CA CYS A 184 -0.73 -12.47 -6.29
C CYS A 184 0.66 -12.24 -5.67
N SER A 185 1.26 -13.30 -5.12
CA SER A 185 2.59 -13.23 -4.52
C SER A 185 3.68 -12.94 -5.54
N GLU A 186 3.63 -13.55 -6.73
CA GLU A 186 4.56 -13.24 -7.83
C GLU A 186 4.34 -11.83 -8.40
N ALA A 187 3.11 -11.33 -8.42
CA ALA A 187 2.84 -9.93 -8.76
C ALA A 187 3.54 -8.99 -7.75
N TRP A 188 3.42 -9.25 -6.45
CA TRP A 188 4.15 -8.52 -5.41
C TRP A 188 5.66 -8.59 -5.59
N ARG A 189 6.24 -9.78 -5.74
CA ARG A 189 7.68 -9.97 -5.96
C ARG A 189 8.20 -9.16 -7.15
N ASN A 190 7.54 -9.25 -8.30
CA ASN A 190 7.95 -8.50 -9.49
C ASN A 190 7.72 -6.99 -9.32
N GLY A 191 6.68 -6.58 -8.60
CA GLY A 191 6.42 -5.19 -8.25
C GLY A 191 7.54 -4.59 -7.39
N LEU A 192 8.05 -5.35 -6.40
CA LEU A 192 9.16 -4.90 -5.55
C LEU A 192 10.47 -4.80 -6.31
N LEU A 193 10.77 -5.74 -7.20
CA LEU A 193 11.95 -5.66 -8.07
C LEU A 193 11.88 -4.45 -9.02
N LEU A 194 10.69 -4.16 -9.55
CA LEU A 194 10.45 -2.99 -10.39
C LEU A 194 10.58 -1.68 -9.59
N TYR A 195 10.08 -1.65 -8.36
CA TYR A 195 10.28 -0.53 -7.43
C TYR A 195 11.77 -0.30 -7.15
N ILE A 196 12.52 -1.35 -6.80
CA ILE A 196 13.95 -1.25 -6.50
C ILE A 196 14.70 -0.64 -7.69
N TYR A 197 14.47 -1.18 -8.89
CA TYR A 197 15.08 -0.64 -10.10
C TYR A 197 14.77 0.85 -10.29
N ARG A 198 13.49 1.22 -10.22
CA ARG A 198 13.08 2.59 -10.51
C ARG A 198 13.52 3.62 -9.48
N VAL A 199 13.54 3.24 -8.20
CA VAL A 199 13.89 4.16 -7.11
C VAL A 199 15.39 4.24 -6.88
N PHE A 200 16.11 3.12 -6.97
CA PHE A 200 17.51 3.05 -6.54
C PHE A 200 18.53 2.93 -7.68
N HIS A 201 18.16 2.33 -8.81
CA HIS A 201 19.11 2.02 -9.89
C HIS A 201 18.93 2.86 -11.15
N TRP A 202 17.73 3.40 -11.38
CA TRP A 202 17.42 4.12 -12.61
C TRP A 202 17.84 5.59 -12.54
N GLU A 203 18.47 6.06 -13.62
CA GLU A 203 18.83 7.45 -13.81
C GLU A 203 18.01 8.09 -14.95
N PRO A 204 17.55 9.34 -14.82
CA PRO A 204 16.85 10.05 -15.89
C PRO A 204 17.63 10.07 -17.21
N GLY A 205 16.94 9.75 -18.30
CA GLY A 205 17.50 9.64 -19.65
C GLY A 205 18.04 8.24 -19.98
N SER A 206 18.17 7.34 -19.00
CA SER A 206 18.62 5.97 -19.24
C SER A 206 17.52 5.11 -19.82
N SER A 207 17.86 4.30 -20.82
CA SER A 207 16.97 3.29 -21.38
C SER A 207 16.63 2.23 -20.33
N ILE A 208 15.36 1.84 -20.26
CA ILE A 208 14.91 0.81 -19.32
C ILE A 208 15.27 -0.59 -19.88
N PRO A 209 16.03 -1.40 -19.12
CA PRO A 209 16.41 -2.74 -19.54
C PRO A 209 15.22 -3.64 -19.83
N MET A 210 15.38 -4.56 -20.79
CA MET A 210 14.33 -5.50 -21.20
C MET A 210 13.84 -6.39 -20.05
N HIS A 211 14.70 -6.76 -19.10
CA HIS A 211 14.29 -7.58 -17.97
C HIS A 211 13.30 -6.83 -17.04
N ILE A 212 13.43 -5.51 -16.89
CA ILE A 212 12.48 -4.69 -16.13
C ILE A 212 11.11 -4.64 -16.83
N LEU A 213 11.12 -4.48 -18.16
CA LEU A 213 9.87 -4.53 -18.95
C LEU A 213 9.22 -5.92 -18.90
N HIS A 214 10.02 -6.99 -18.85
CA HIS A 214 9.51 -8.34 -18.65
C HIS A 214 8.83 -8.50 -17.29
N ARG A 215 9.39 -7.95 -16.21
CA ARG A 215 8.76 -7.94 -14.88
C ARG A 215 7.42 -7.20 -14.89
N ALA A 216 7.37 -6.02 -15.51
CA ALA A 216 6.13 -5.25 -15.65
C ALA A 216 5.03 -6.07 -16.36
N ARG A 217 5.41 -6.77 -17.43
CA ARG A 217 4.48 -7.67 -18.13
C ARG A 217 4.05 -8.85 -17.27
N ALA A 218 5.00 -9.49 -16.57
CA ALA A 218 4.73 -10.63 -15.70
C ALA A 218 3.71 -10.27 -14.61
N ILE A 219 3.80 -9.07 -14.01
CA ILE A 219 2.80 -8.58 -13.04
C ILE A 219 1.39 -8.62 -13.63
N VAL A 220 1.19 -8.08 -14.83
CA VAL A 220 -0.12 -8.07 -15.49
C VAL A 220 -0.58 -9.48 -15.81
N ASP A 221 0.32 -10.33 -16.32
CA ASP A 221 0.00 -11.73 -16.66
C ASP A 221 -0.41 -12.53 -15.41
N HIS A 222 0.29 -12.36 -14.27
CA HIS A 222 -0.10 -12.98 -13.00
C HIS A 222 -1.45 -12.48 -12.49
N ILE A 223 -1.70 -11.17 -12.51
CA ILE A 223 -2.96 -10.59 -12.03
C ILE A 223 -4.15 -11.05 -12.89
N VAL A 224 -3.97 -11.16 -14.21
CA VAL A 224 -5.00 -11.65 -15.14
C VAL A 224 -5.23 -13.16 -15.01
N ALA A 225 -4.23 -13.92 -14.55
CA ALA A 225 -4.36 -15.34 -14.31
C ALA A 225 -5.15 -15.68 -13.03
N CYS A 226 -5.29 -14.73 -12.10
CA CYS A 226 -6.17 -14.91 -10.96
C CYS A 226 -7.63 -15.05 -11.41
N ARG A 227 -8.36 -15.96 -10.79
CA ARG A 227 -9.78 -16.19 -11.07
C ARG A 227 -10.62 -14.96 -10.73
N ASP A 228 -11.60 -14.65 -11.58
CA ASP A 228 -12.48 -13.50 -11.39
C ASP A 228 -13.28 -13.59 -10.10
N GLU A 229 -13.64 -14.77 -9.60
CA GLU A 229 -14.40 -14.90 -8.34
C GLU A 229 -13.54 -14.53 -7.12
N SER A 230 -12.22 -14.68 -7.23
CA SER A 230 -11.26 -14.47 -6.16
C SER A 230 -11.11 -13.00 -5.80
N MET A 231 -11.12 -12.69 -4.50
CA MET A 231 -10.82 -11.35 -3.98
C MET A 231 -9.32 -11.04 -3.96
N VAL A 232 -8.47 -12.02 -4.27
CA VAL A 232 -7.03 -11.94 -4.04
C VAL A 232 -6.35 -10.93 -4.98
N SER A 233 -6.68 -10.93 -6.27
CA SER A 233 -5.98 -10.09 -7.26
C SER A 233 -6.08 -8.59 -6.97
N ARG A 234 -7.16 -8.14 -6.30
CA ARG A 234 -7.34 -6.75 -5.89
C ARG A 234 -6.22 -6.24 -4.98
N GLN A 235 -5.62 -7.13 -4.20
CA GLN A 235 -4.53 -6.83 -3.26
C GLN A 235 -3.22 -6.50 -3.99
N ALA A 236 -3.11 -6.76 -5.30
CA ALA A 236 -1.94 -6.45 -6.12
C ALA A 236 -2.07 -5.12 -6.87
N LEU A 237 -2.88 -4.17 -6.38
CA LEU A 237 -3.07 -2.87 -7.03
C LEU A 237 -1.77 -2.06 -7.11
N LEU A 238 -0.95 -2.05 -6.06
CA LEU A 238 0.34 -1.34 -6.08
C LEU A 238 1.31 -1.95 -7.11
N PRO A 239 1.57 -3.27 -7.13
CA PRO A 239 2.31 -3.88 -8.23
C PRO A 239 1.77 -3.55 -9.62
N LEU A 240 0.44 -3.59 -9.79
CA LEU A 240 -0.20 -3.26 -11.07
C LEU A 240 0.05 -1.81 -11.49
N PHE A 241 0.01 -0.88 -10.54
CA PHE A 241 0.33 0.52 -10.77
C PHE A 241 1.77 0.67 -11.28
N PHE A 242 2.74 0.03 -10.61
CA PHE A 242 4.14 0.00 -11.05
C PHE A 242 4.29 -0.57 -12.46
N ALA A 243 3.65 -1.70 -12.75
CA ALA A 243 3.64 -2.28 -14.10
C ALA A 243 3.05 -1.33 -15.14
N GLY A 244 1.95 -0.66 -14.81
CA GLY A 244 1.29 0.31 -15.68
C GLY A 244 2.18 1.49 -16.05
N CYS A 245 3.11 1.89 -15.17
CA CYS A 245 4.06 2.96 -15.44
C CYS A 245 5.14 2.56 -16.47
N GLU A 246 5.45 1.26 -16.58
CA GLU A 246 6.49 0.74 -17.48
C GLU A 246 5.95 0.26 -18.83
N LEU A 247 4.69 -0.16 -18.88
CA LEU A 247 4.11 -0.75 -20.08
C LEU A 247 3.68 0.32 -21.10
N ARG A 248 4.15 0.15 -22.34
CA ARG A 248 3.85 1.04 -23.48
C ARG A 248 2.75 0.50 -24.40
N ASP A 249 2.52 -0.80 -24.34
CA ASP A 249 1.55 -1.47 -25.19
C ASP A 249 0.11 -1.05 -24.86
N ARG A 250 -0.63 -0.59 -25.87
CA ARG A 250 -2.00 -0.09 -25.68
C ARG A 250 -2.97 -1.18 -25.22
N SER A 251 -2.74 -2.43 -25.62
CA SER A 251 -3.60 -3.56 -25.21
C SER A 251 -3.41 -3.85 -23.72
N LEU A 252 -2.16 -3.91 -23.24
CA LEU A 252 -1.85 -4.09 -21.82
C LEU A 252 -2.34 -2.91 -20.97
N ARG A 253 -2.13 -1.66 -21.40
CA ARG A 253 -2.70 -0.49 -20.71
C ARG A 253 -4.21 -0.60 -20.57
N ARG A 254 -4.91 -1.03 -21.62
CA ARG A 254 -6.37 -1.25 -21.57
C ARG A 254 -6.76 -2.34 -20.58
N LYS A 255 -6.00 -3.44 -20.47
CA LYS A 255 -6.23 -4.47 -19.45
C LYS A 255 -6.12 -3.92 -18.04
N ILE A 256 -5.11 -3.08 -17.77
CA ILE A 256 -4.92 -2.43 -16.47
C ILE A 256 -6.10 -1.51 -16.12
N LEU A 257 -6.51 -0.66 -17.08
CA LEU A 257 -7.67 0.22 -16.88
C LEU A 257 -8.96 -0.57 -16.64
N ASN A 258 -9.18 -1.65 -17.40
CA ASN A 258 -10.34 -2.52 -17.22
C ASN A 258 -10.34 -3.18 -15.84
N PHE A 259 -9.18 -3.70 -15.39
CA PHE A 259 -9.03 -4.26 -14.06
C PHE A 259 -9.41 -3.24 -12.98
N CYS A 260 -8.88 -2.02 -13.06
CA CYS A 260 -9.21 -0.95 -12.11
C CYS A 260 -10.71 -0.60 -12.14
N SER A 261 -11.33 -0.53 -13.32
CA SER A 261 -12.76 -0.27 -13.45
C SER A 261 -13.61 -1.36 -12.79
N VAL A 262 -13.33 -2.63 -13.10
CA VAL A 262 -14.05 -3.79 -12.55
C VAL A 262 -13.94 -3.83 -11.02
N TRP A 263 -12.75 -3.64 -10.47
CA TRP A 263 -12.54 -3.67 -9.03
C TRP A 263 -13.15 -2.47 -8.32
N ASN A 264 -13.11 -1.28 -8.91
CA ASN A 264 -13.81 -0.10 -8.41
C ASN A 264 -15.33 -0.35 -8.32
N GLU A 265 -15.92 -0.93 -9.36
CA GLU A 265 -17.36 -1.24 -9.38
C GLU A 265 -17.73 -2.31 -8.35
N ARG A 266 -16.90 -3.35 -8.23
CA ARG A 266 -17.16 -4.51 -7.37
C ARG A 266 -16.98 -4.23 -5.88
N THR A 267 -15.94 -3.49 -5.51
CA THR A 267 -15.59 -3.25 -4.10
C THR A 267 -16.07 -1.89 -3.59
N ARG A 268 -16.36 -0.95 -4.48
CA ARG A 268 -16.56 0.47 -4.15
C ARG A 268 -15.36 1.10 -3.45
N TYR A 269 -14.18 0.49 -3.55
CA TYR A 269 -12.94 1.11 -3.12
C TYR A 269 -12.49 2.05 -4.23
N HIS A 270 -12.64 3.35 -3.99
CA HIS A 270 -12.39 4.36 -5.03
C HIS A 270 -10.90 4.54 -5.31
N MET A 271 -10.01 3.93 -4.52
CA MET A 271 -8.59 3.85 -4.82
C MET A 271 -8.33 3.34 -6.26
N PHE A 272 -9.09 2.34 -6.72
CA PHE A 272 -8.96 1.80 -8.08
C PHE A 272 -9.35 2.84 -9.15
N SER A 273 -10.42 3.60 -8.93
CA SER A 273 -10.79 4.68 -9.85
C SER A 273 -9.83 5.85 -9.81
N THR A 274 -9.17 6.12 -8.67
CA THR A 274 -8.12 7.16 -8.59
C THR A 274 -6.78 6.73 -9.22
N THR A 275 -6.50 5.44 -9.34
CA THR A 275 -5.31 4.93 -10.04
C THR A 275 -5.35 5.22 -11.54
N ILE A 276 -6.53 5.18 -12.15
CA ILE A 276 -6.73 5.43 -13.58
C ILE A 276 -6.19 6.80 -14.03
N PRO A 277 -6.68 7.94 -13.49
CA PRO A 277 -6.20 9.25 -13.90
C PRO A 277 -4.71 9.46 -13.57
N LEU A 278 -4.18 8.82 -12.52
CA LEU A 278 -2.75 8.87 -12.20
C LEU A 278 -1.89 8.19 -13.27
N LEU A 279 -2.31 7.01 -13.75
CA LEU A 279 -1.65 6.32 -14.86
C LEU A 279 -1.74 7.13 -16.16
N GLU A 280 -2.92 7.70 -16.44
CA GLU A 280 -3.13 8.54 -17.63
C GLU A 280 -2.24 9.79 -17.63
N GLU A 281 -2.06 10.44 -16.46
CA GLU A 281 -1.14 11.57 -16.30
C GLU A 281 0.32 11.16 -16.58
N ILE A 282 0.76 10.03 -16.01
CA ILE A 282 2.11 9.49 -16.25
C ILE A 282 2.32 9.19 -17.74
N TRP A 283 1.35 8.56 -18.39
CA TRP A 283 1.44 8.22 -19.80
C TRP A 283 1.49 9.44 -20.72
N ALA A 284 0.69 10.47 -20.42
CA ALA A 284 0.72 11.73 -21.16
C ALA A 284 2.08 12.43 -21.01
N GLU A 285 2.67 12.38 -19.82
CA GLU A 285 4.02 12.93 -19.62
C GLU A 285 5.11 12.13 -20.32
N GLN A 286 5.04 10.81 -20.30
CA GLN A 286 5.96 9.97 -21.07
C GLN A 286 5.88 10.25 -22.57
N GLU A 287 4.67 10.52 -23.10
CA GLU A 287 4.49 10.87 -24.51
C GLU A 287 5.09 12.25 -24.86
N THR A 288 5.02 13.21 -23.94
CA THR A 288 5.51 14.59 -24.17
C THR A 288 6.99 14.77 -23.89
N ARG A 289 7.52 14.17 -22.82
CA ARG A 289 8.90 14.34 -22.33
C ARG A 289 9.82 13.18 -22.72
N GLY A 290 9.27 12.08 -23.23
CA GLY A 290 10.00 10.85 -23.50
C GLY A 290 9.90 9.85 -22.34
N PHE A 291 9.79 8.57 -22.68
CA PHE A 291 9.59 7.47 -21.73
C PHE A 291 10.76 7.33 -20.76
N GLU A 292 11.98 7.55 -21.26
CA GLU A 292 13.23 7.49 -20.50
C GLU A 292 13.42 8.73 -19.59
N ASN A 293 12.53 9.72 -19.62
CA ASN A 293 12.67 10.97 -18.85
C ASN A 293 11.61 11.13 -17.77
N VAL A 294 10.63 10.24 -17.72
CA VAL A 294 9.48 10.32 -16.80
C VAL A 294 9.35 9.01 -16.05
N TRP A 295 9.27 9.14 -14.73
CA TRP A 295 8.93 8.05 -13.84
C TRP A 295 7.83 8.49 -12.88
N TRP A 296 7.11 7.53 -12.34
CA TRP A 296 5.91 7.75 -11.54
C TRP A 296 6.16 8.60 -10.28
N GLY A 297 7.36 8.51 -9.69
CA GLY A 297 7.72 9.24 -8.47
C GLY A 297 7.55 10.76 -8.61
N GLN A 298 8.06 11.33 -9.72
CA GLN A 298 7.93 12.77 -10.02
C GLN A 298 6.47 13.23 -10.12
N VAL A 299 5.59 12.38 -10.64
CA VAL A 299 4.16 12.71 -10.77
C VAL A 299 3.50 12.70 -9.38
N ILE A 300 3.80 11.67 -8.58
CA ILE A 300 3.32 11.57 -7.19
C ILE A 300 3.81 12.74 -6.33
N ASP A 301 5.08 13.12 -6.44
CA ASP A 301 5.66 14.24 -5.68
C ASP A 301 4.90 15.54 -5.96
N ARG A 302 4.59 15.82 -7.22
CA ARG A 302 3.82 17.02 -7.59
C ARG A 302 2.40 16.98 -7.08
N GLN A 303 1.75 15.82 -7.04
CA GLN A 303 0.42 15.68 -6.43
C GLN A 303 0.47 15.99 -4.92
N HIS A 304 1.58 15.70 -4.24
CA HIS A 304 1.77 16.07 -2.84
C HIS A 304 2.08 17.57 -2.66
N MET A 305 2.75 18.21 -3.62
CA MET A 305 3.12 19.63 -3.56
C MET A 305 2.01 20.59 -4.03
N SER A 306 1.22 20.21 -5.05
CA SER A 306 0.17 21.05 -5.66
C SER A 306 -0.97 21.37 -4.70
N GLU A 307 -1.15 20.57 -3.65
CA GLU A 307 -2.17 20.75 -2.61
C GLU A 307 -1.62 21.27 -1.27
N SER A 308 -0.36 21.73 -1.22
CA SER A 308 0.31 22.27 -0.02
C SER A 308 -0.29 23.56 0.57
N CYS A 309 -1.39 24.07 0.01
CA CYS A 309 -2.17 25.17 0.59
C CYS A 309 -2.98 24.74 1.85
N TYR A 310 -2.97 23.46 2.21
CA TYR A 310 -3.58 22.94 3.44
C TYR A 310 -2.50 22.59 4.48
N PRO A 311 -2.74 22.83 5.79
CA PRO A 311 -1.76 22.55 6.85
C PRO A 311 -1.47 21.06 7.06
N LEU A 312 -2.23 20.16 6.41
CA LEU A 312 -2.05 18.71 6.48
C LEU A 312 -1.59 18.20 5.11
N GLN A 313 -0.46 17.51 5.09
CA GLN A 313 0.11 16.97 3.86
C GLN A 313 -0.64 15.70 3.44
N ARG A 314 -1.13 15.69 2.20
CA ARG A 314 -1.81 14.52 1.62
C ARG A 314 -0.81 13.59 0.96
N ARG A 315 -1.06 12.30 1.08
CA ARG A 315 -0.23 11.21 0.55
C ARG A 315 -1.08 10.25 -0.26
N ILE A 316 -0.45 9.56 -1.21
CA ILE A 316 -1.11 8.48 -1.95
C ILE A 316 -0.84 7.18 -1.20
N THR A 317 -1.86 6.35 -1.02
CA THR A 317 -1.75 4.98 -0.51
C THR A 317 -2.43 3.98 -1.45
N PHE A 318 -1.98 2.74 -1.39
CA PHE A 318 -2.51 1.60 -2.15
C PHE A 318 -2.67 0.39 -1.21
N GLY A 319 -3.47 0.56 -0.15
CA GLY A 319 -3.74 -0.45 0.88
C GLY A 319 -4.95 -1.32 0.59
#